data_AF-A0A7W6MMJ5-F1
#
_entry.id   AF-A0A7W6MMJ5-F1
#
_cell.length_a   1.000
_cell.length_b   1.000
_cell.length_c   1.000
_cell.angle_alpha   90.00
_cell.angle_beta   90.00
_cell.angle_gamma   90.00
#
_symmetry.space_group_name_H-M   'P 1'
#
loop_
_entity.id
_entity.type
_entity.pdbx_description
1 polymer ?
#
loop_
_entity_poly.entity_id
_entity_poly.type
_entity_poly.pdbx_seq_one_letter_code
_entity_poly.pdbx_strand_id
1 'polypeptide(L)'
;MNEHKKRDLQALFGGPDLAAIDRSIAALMTHPTTSPWLHEAFKVALTLDPLDALKDAETLADMLNQRFNAVMREHGHIRFDFPD
;
A
#
# COMPACT_ATOMS: atom_id res chain seq x y z
N MET A 1 -19.99 30.38 -10.53
CA MET A 1 -19.30 29.16 -11.03
C MET A 1 -20.23 27.98 -10.80
N ASN A 2 -20.53 27.19 -11.84
CA ASN A 2 -21.65 26.25 -11.84
C ASN A 2 -21.25 24.90 -11.23
N GLU A 3 -22.17 24.24 -10.53
CA GLU A 3 -21.94 22.97 -9.80
C GLU A 3 -21.41 21.83 -10.67
N HIS A 4 -21.76 21.81 -11.97
CA HIS A 4 -21.21 20.84 -12.92
C HIS A 4 -19.70 21.04 -13.10
N LYS A 5 -19.26 22.30 -13.23
CA LYS A 5 -17.83 22.64 -13.39
C LYS A 5 -17.01 22.34 -12.13
N LYS A 6 -17.62 22.39 -10.93
CA LYS A 6 -16.99 21.97 -9.66
C LYS A 6 -16.81 20.45 -9.59
N ARG A 7 -17.81 19.67 -10.00
CA ARG A 7 -17.72 18.20 -10.05
C ARG A 7 -16.66 17.73 -11.03
N ASP A 8 -16.60 18.35 -12.20
CA ASP A 8 -15.59 18.03 -13.21
C ASP A 8 -14.17 18.36 -12.72
N LEU A 9 -13.98 19.47 -11.99
CA LEU A 9 -12.71 19.80 -11.34
C LEU A 9 -12.35 18.83 -10.21
N GLN A 10 -13.32 18.42 -9.38
CA GLN A 10 -13.08 17.40 -8.35
C GLN A 10 -12.73 16.03 -8.94
N ALA A 11 -13.28 15.67 -10.10
CA ALA A 11 -12.92 14.44 -10.81
C ALA A 11 -11.53 14.54 -11.46
N LEU A 12 -11.12 15.72 -11.93
CA LEU A 12 -9.81 15.96 -12.56
C LEU A 12 -8.65 16.04 -11.54
N PHE A 13 -8.92 16.50 -10.31
CA PHE A 13 -7.96 16.56 -9.20
C PHE A 13 -8.23 15.50 -8.13
N GLY A 14 -9.09 14.52 -8.42
CA GLY A 14 -9.61 13.51 -7.51
C GLY A 14 -8.59 12.41 -7.23
N GLY A 15 -7.45 12.77 -6.64
CA GLY A 15 -6.63 11.80 -5.94
C GLY A 15 -7.42 11.17 -4.78
N PRO A 16 -6.99 9.99 -4.29
CA PRO A 16 -7.60 9.42 -3.10
C PRO A 16 -7.60 10.46 -1.96
N ASP A 17 -8.77 10.68 -1.38
CA ASP A 17 -8.95 11.56 -0.23
C ASP A 17 -8.03 11.08 0.90
N LEU A 18 -7.14 11.96 1.39
CA LEU A 18 -6.20 11.64 2.46
C LEU A 18 -6.94 11.05 3.67
N ALA A 19 -8.12 11.58 4.01
CA ALA A 19 -8.91 11.05 5.11
C ALA A 19 -9.43 9.62 4.82
N ALA A 20 -9.64 9.24 3.55
CA ALA A 20 -9.98 7.87 3.18
C ALA A 20 -8.78 6.93 3.29
N ILE A 21 -7.58 7.40 2.96
CA ILE A 21 -6.33 6.65 3.15
C ILE A 21 -6.10 6.42 4.64
N ASP A 22 -6.20 7.46 5.46
CA ASP A 22 -6.01 7.36 6.92
C ASP A 22 -6.99 6.38 7.56
N ARG A 23 -8.26 6.37 7.12
CA ARG A 23 -9.25 5.38 7.57
C ARG A 23 -8.84 3.95 7.19
N SER A 24 -8.26 3.77 6.01
CA SER A 24 -7.80 2.46 5.53
C SER A 24 -6.60 1.97 6.36
N ILE A 25 -5.66 2.85 6.67
CA ILE A 25 -4.51 2.54 7.53
C ILE A 25 -5.00 2.18 8.95
N ALA A 26 -5.90 2.97 9.53
CA ALA A 26 -6.48 2.69 10.84
C ALA A 26 -7.22 1.34 10.88
N ALA A 27 -7.97 1.02 9.82
CA ALA A 27 -8.64 -0.27 9.69
C ALA A 27 -7.64 -1.43 9.63
N LEU A 28 -6.55 -1.30 8.87
CA LEU A 28 -5.47 -2.29 8.84
C LEU A 28 -4.82 -2.44 10.22
N MET A 29 -4.49 -1.34 10.89
CA MET A 29 -3.83 -1.40 12.21
C MET A 29 -4.71 -2.04 13.30
N THR A 30 -6.03 -1.99 13.16
CA THR A 30 -6.97 -2.58 14.13
C THR A 30 -7.41 -3.99 13.74
N HIS A 31 -7.06 -4.47 12.54
CA HIS A 31 -7.47 -5.77 12.07
C HIS A 31 -6.68 -6.90 12.77
N PRO A 32 -7.34 -7.94 13.31
CA PRO A 32 -6.69 -8.98 14.13
C PRO A 32 -5.70 -9.86 13.35
N THR A 33 -5.76 -9.86 12.02
CA THR A 33 -4.84 -10.62 11.16
C THR A 33 -3.68 -9.79 10.63
N THR A 34 -3.62 -8.49 10.96
CA THR A 34 -2.48 -7.66 10.58
C THR A 34 -1.26 -8.15 11.33
N SER A 35 -0.20 -8.44 10.59
CA SER A 35 1.02 -8.97 11.20
C SER A 35 1.65 -7.92 12.12
N PRO A 36 2.30 -8.34 13.22
CA PRO A 36 3.00 -7.41 14.12
C PRO A 36 4.01 -6.55 13.38
N TRP A 37 4.71 -7.12 12.39
CA TRP A 37 5.67 -6.39 11.57
C TRP A 37 5.00 -5.27 10.76
N LEU A 38 3.89 -5.57 10.07
CA LEU A 38 3.18 -4.57 9.26
C LEU A 38 2.57 -3.47 10.14
N HIS A 39 2.05 -3.85 11.31
CA HIS A 39 1.53 -2.91 12.29
C HIS A 39 2.58 -1.91 12.77
N GLU A 40 3.78 -2.38 13.15
CA GLU A 40 4.87 -1.49 13.56
C GLU A 40 5.42 -0.66 12.39
N ALA A 41 5.47 -1.22 11.18
CA ALA A 41 5.86 -0.46 9.98
C ALA A 41 4.95 0.75 9.75
N PHE A 42 3.62 0.60 9.88
CA PHE A 42 2.68 1.73 9.78
C PHE A 42 2.86 2.75 10.89
N LYS A 43 3.05 2.31 12.14
CA LYS A 43 3.31 3.24 13.26
C LYS A 43 4.52 4.12 12.99
N VAL A 44 5.62 3.52 12.53
CA VAL A 44 6.85 4.26 12.23
C VAL A 44 6.62 5.21 11.05
N ALA A 45 6.07 4.70 9.94
CA ALA A 45 5.82 5.50 8.73
C ALA A 45 4.94 6.74 8.99
N LEU A 46 3.93 6.62 9.86
CA LEU A 46 3.05 7.74 10.24
C LEU A 46 3.75 8.83 11.08
N THR A 47 4.95 8.55 11.62
CA THR A 47 5.74 9.52 12.41
C THR A 47 6.89 10.14 11.61
N LEU A 48 7.21 9.62 10.44
CA LEU A 48 8.29 10.09 9.58
C LEU A 48 7.84 11.21 8.65
N ASP A 49 8.81 11.90 8.04
CA ASP A 49 8.53 12.73 6.87
C ASP A 49 7.93 11.85 5.76
N PRO A 50 6.83 12.26 5.10
CA PRO A 50 6.15 11.45 4.10
C PRO A 50 7.04 11.03 2.93
N LEU A 51 8.03 11.84 2.56
CA LEU A 51 8.94 11.52 1.45
C LEU A 51 9.92 10.42 1.84
N ASP A 52 10.39 10.42 3.08
CA ASP A 52 11.30 9.38 3.59
C ASP A 52 10.54 8.06 3.79
N ALA A 53 9.33 8.11 4.35
CA ALA A 53 8.46 6.94 4.48
C ALA A 53 8.15 6.29 3.12
N LEU A 54 7.94 7.11 2.08
CA LEU A 54 7.71 6.62 0.72
C LEU A 54 8.94 5.90 0.16
N LYS A 55 10.13 6.51 0.26
CA LYS A 55 11.39 5.90 -0.22
C LYS A 55 11.68 4.56 0.46
N ASP A 56 11.49 4.50 1.77
CA ASP A 56 11.70 3.26 2.54
C ASP A 56 10.70 2.18 2.10
N ALA A 57 9.43 2.55 1.88
CA ALA A 57 8.41 1.63 1.40
C ALA A 57 8.70 1.10 -0.01
N GLU A 58 9.16 1.95 -0.94
CA GLU A 58 9.56 1.57 -2.29
C GLU A 58 10.74 0.59 -2.27
N THR A 59 11.77 0.91 -1.48
CA THR A 59 12.97 0.07 -1.32
C THR A 59 12.61 -1.30 -0.75
N LEU A 60 11.75 -1.33 0.27
CA LEU A 60 11.28 -2.55 0.89
C LEU A 60 10.47 -3.40 -0.09
N ALA A 61 9.56 -2.80 -0.85
CA ALA A 61 8.76 -3.50 -1.84
C ALA A 61 9.62 -4.14 -2.93
N ASP A 62 10.62 -3.42 -3.43
CA ASP A 62 11.58 -3.95 -4.40
C ASP A 62 12.34 -5.16 -3.84
N MET A 63 12.91 -5.04 -2.63
CA MET A 63 13.63 -6.14 -1.99
C MET A 63 12.76 -7.38 -1.72
N LEU A 64 11.53 -7.19 -1.26
CA LEU A 64 10.60 -8.31 -1.03
C LEU A 64 10.21 -9.00 -2.35
N ASN A 65 10.00 -8.24 -3.42
CA ASN A 65 9.74 -8.80 -4.75
C ASN A 65 10.94 -9.59 -5.28
N GLN A 66 12.16 -9.06 -5.16
CA GLN A 66 13.37 -9.76 -5.56
C GLN A 66 13.55 -11.07 -4.78
N ARG A 67 13.34 -11.03 -3.46
CA ARG A 67 13.40 -12.21 -2.60
C ARG A 67 12.33 -13.23 -2.98
N PHE A 68 11.08 -12.82 -3.17
CA PHE A 68 10.00 -13.70 -3.59
C PHE A 68 10.34 -14.40 -4.91
N ASN A 69 10.80 -13.64 -5.91
CA ASN A 69 11.21 -14.19 -7.20
C ASN A 69 12.40 -15.15 -7.08
N ALA A 70 13.36 -14.87 -6.20
CA ALA A 70 14.48 -15.79 -5.95
C ALA A 70 14.00 -17.11 -5.34
N VAL A 71 13.16 -17.05 -4.30
CA VAL A 71 12.55 -18.22 -3.65
C VAL A 71 11.72 -19.02 -4.65
N MET A 72 10.90 -18.36 -5.47
CA MET A 72 10.09 -19.04 -6.49
C MET A 72 10.94 -19.73 -7.56
N ARG A 73 12.08 -19.17 -7.94
CA ARG A 73 13.04 -19.81 -8.86
C ARG A 73 13.75 -21.00 -8.21
N GLU A 74 14.16 -20.86 -6.95
CA GLU A 74 14.83 -21.92 -6.19
C GLU A 74 13.91 -23.11 -5.93
N HIS A 75 12.62 -22.86 -5.68
CA HIS A 75 11.62 -23.88 -5.38
C HIS A 75 10.65 -24.16 -6.54
N GLY A 76 11.07 -23.86 -7.78
CA GLY A 76 10.25 -23.78 -9.01
C GLY A 76 9.53 -25.05 -9.51
N HIS A 77 8.74 -25.71 -8.66
CA HIS A 77 7.75 -26.72 -9.05
C HIS A 77 6.48 -26.69 -8.19
N ILE A 78 5.97 -25.50 -7.83
CA ILE A 78 4.55 -25.38 -7.50
C ILE A 78 3.91 -24.48 -8.56
N ARG A 79 3.40 -25.14 -9.60
CA ARG A 79 2.45 -24.59 -10.56
C ARG A 79 1.20 -24.19 -9.77
N PHE A 80 1.05 -22.90 -9.47
CA PHE A 80 -0.25 -22.34 -9.08
C PHE A 80 -1.05 -22.15 -10.38
N ASP A 81 -1.72 -23.22 -10.83
CA ASP A 81 -2.84 -23.04 -11.76
C ASP A 81 -3.95 -22.35 -10.96
N PHE A 82 -4.21 -21.09 -11.27
CA PHE A 82 -5.48 -20.47 -10.91
C PHE A 82 -6.52 -20.97 -11.91
N PRO A 83 -7.63 -21.59 -11.48
CA PRO A 83 -8.72 -21.92 -12.39
C PRO A 83 -9.39 -20.62 -12.88
N ASP A 84 -9.71 -20.59 -14.17
CA ASP A 84 -10.51 -19.54 -14.84
C ASP A 84 -11.89 -19.36 -14.19
#